data_AF-A0A9E1UT84-F1
#
_entry.id   AF-A0A9E1UT84-F1
#
_cell.length_a   1.000
_cell.length_b   1.000
_cell.length_c   1.000
_cell.angle_alpha   90.00
_cell.angle_beta   90.00
_cell.angle_gamma   90.00
#
_symmetry.space_group_name_H-M   'P 1'
#
loop_
_entity.id
_entity.type
_entity.pdbx_description
1 polymer ?
#
loop_
_entity_poly.entity_id
_entity_poly.type
_entity_poly.pdbx_seq_one_letter_code
_entity_poly.pdbx_strand_id
1 'polypeptide(L)'
;FPHSFRSYVGVEPGKDGFPGKYARGKIGSELYDLRANIGENKNVAAENPEVVQRLQALGEAMNAEIQANKRPAGRIPGAAPEKIVPKPLQPKALTANDRGEFVCLALNARIANAKGARYVESKLRKNIGSWHSLETVVNWQLTAVPAGRYRVFVRHALAKPLSGSEFQVTLGEAKLRGKTRTTATWLKYTESDVGVLDVPQAGDQTISIQGVKLASKRCVMNLHSLRLVPVR
;
A
#
# COMPACT_ATOMS: atom_id res chain seq x y z
N PHE A 1 -23.14 -6.81 15.70
CA PHE A 1 -24.28 -5.85 15.70
C PHE A 1 -23.99 -4.76 14.66
N PRO A 2 -24.88 -3.77 14.37
CA PRO A 2 -25.06 -3.10 13.07
C PRO A 2 -23.86 -3.09 12.12
N HIS A 3 -24.05 -3.61 10.92
CA HIS A 3 -22.95 -3.86 9.98
C HIS A 3 -23.38 -3.63 8.54
N SER A 4 -22.40 -3.53 7.64
CA SER A 4 -22.67 -3.49 6.20
C SER A 4 -22.67 -4.90 5.62
N PHE A 5 -23.56 -5.17 4.68
CA PHE A 5 -23.63 -6.42 3.94
C PHE A 5 -23.58 -6.18 2.42
N ARG A 6 -23.22 -7.22 1.67
CA ARG A 6 -23.25 -7.17 0.20
C ARG A 6 -24.66 -7.49 -0.28
N SER A 7 -25.16 -6.73 -1.24
CA SER A 7 -26.48 -6.90 -1.82
C SER A 7 -26.42 -6.84 -3.34
N TYR A 8 -27.39 -7.48 -3.99
CA TYR A 8 -27.66 -7.34 -5.42
C TYR A 8 -28.83 -6.39 -5.72
N VAL A 9 -29.44 -5.80 -4.68
CA VAL A 9 -30.51 -4.82 -4.86
C VAL A 9 -29.95 -3.57 -5.55
N GLY A 10 -30.57 -3.19 -6.67
CA GLY A 10 -30.22 -1.97 -7.42
C GLY A 10 -28.96 -2.08 -8.28
N VAL A 11 -28.46 -3.29 -8.56
CA VAL A 11 -27.30 -3.52 -9.45
C VAL A 11 -27.65 -4.49 -10.56
N GLU A 12 -27.23 -4.16 -11.79
CA GLU A 12 -27.39 -5.07 -12.92
C GLU A 12 -26.47 -6.29 -12.80
N PRO A 13 -26.99 -7.51 -13.03
CA PRO A 13 -26.18 -8.72 -13.15
C PRO A 13 -25.10 -8.57 -14.24
N GLY A 14 -23.98 -9.28 -14.07
CA GLY A 14 -22.96 -9.34 -15.11
C GLY A 14 -23.44 -10.15 -16.32
N LYS A 15 -22.65 -10.13 -17.40
CA LYS A 15 -22.95 -10.86 -18.65
C LYS A 15 -22.22 -12.21 -18.68
N ASP A 16 -22.76 -13.15 -19.44
CA ASP A 16 -22.11 -14.42 -19.81
C ASP A 16 -21.66 -15.29 -18.62
N GLY A 17 -22.48 -15.33 -17.56
CA GLY A 17 -22.20 -16.11 -16.35
C GLY A 17 -21.17 -15.49 -15.41
N PHE A 18 -20.67 -14.28 -15.70
CA PHE A 18 -19.80 -13.54 -14.80
C PHE A 18 -20.61 -12.73 -13.77
N PRO A 19 -20.16 -12.68 -12.50
CA PRO A 19 -20.84 -11.90 -11.47
C PRO A 19 -20.76 -10.39 -11.77
N GLY A 20 -21.87 -9.69 -11.55
CA GLY A 20 -21.96 -8.23 -11.69
C GLY A 20 -21.34 -7.47 -10.51
N LYS A 21 -21.52 -6.15 -10.51
CA LYS A 21 -21.15 -5.31 -9.35
C LYS A 21 -22.07 -5.65 -8.17
N TYR A 22 -21.54 -5.60 -6.96
CA TYR A 22 -22.34 -5.71 -5.73
C TYR A 22 -22.65 -4.32 -5.20
N ALA A 23 -23.90 -4.11 -4.77
CA ALA A 23 -24.26 -3.02 -3.87
C ALA A 23 -23.82 -3.35 -2.43
N ARG A 24 -23.81 -2.32 -1.57
CA ARG A 24 -23.67 -2.51 -0.12
C ARG A 24 -24.88 -1.92 0.58
N GLY A 25 -25.54 -2.74 1.39
CA GLY A 25 -26.55 -2.29 2.34
C GLY A 25 -25.94 -2.08 3.72
N LYS A 26 -26.67 -1.38 4.59
CA LYS A 26 -26.38 -1.27 6.02
C LYS A 26 -27.59 -1.79 6.78
N ILE A 27 -27.38 -2.69 7.72
CA ILE A 27 -28.44 -3.20 8.59
C ILE A 27 -28.29 -2.64 10.00
N GLY A 28 -29.42 -2.24 10.59
CA GLY A 28 -29.51 -1.78 11.97
C GLY A 28 -29.61 -2.92 12.98
N SER A 29 -30.19 -2.62 14.14
CA SER A 29 -30.68 -3.64 15.07
C SER A 29 -32.13 -3.95 14.69
N GLU A 30 -32.31 -5.00 13.89
CA GLU A 30 -33.59 -5.37 13.29
C GLU A 30 -33.96 -6.80 13.70
N LEU A 31 -35.27 -7.07 13.75
CA LEU A 31 -35.82 -8.37 14.09
C LEU A 31 -36.77 -8.79 12.96
N TYR A 32 -36.64 -10.02 12.48
CA TYR A 32 -37.47 -10.56 11.41
C TYR A 32 -38.14 -11.86 11.86
N ASP A 33 -39.41 -12.03 11.51
CA ASP A 33 -40.11 -13.29 11.68
C ASP A 33 -39.99 -14.12 10.40
N LEU A 34 -39.09 -15.12 10.41
CA LEU A 34 -38.82 -15.97 9.26
C LEU A 34 -39.97 -16.93 8.92
N ARG A 35 -40.91 -17.18 9.85
CA ARG A 35 -42.07 -18.05 9.56
C ARG A 35 -43.10 -17.31 8.73
N ALA A 36 -43.37 -16.05 9.08
CA ALA A 36 -44.29 -15.21 8.34
C ALA A 36 -43.63 -14.52 7.13
N ASN A 37 -42.31 -14.32 7.17
CA ASN A 37 -41.56 -13.55 6.18
C ASN A 37 -40.14 -14.08 5.99
N ILE A 38 -40.02 -15.14 5.19
CA ILE A 38 -38.73 -15.76 4.85
C ILE A 38 -37.77 -14.80 4.12
N GLY A 39 -38.28 -13.74 3.49
CA GLY A 39 -37.49 -12.77 2.74
C GLY A 39 -36.86 -11.66 3.58
N GLU A 40 -37.03 -11.67 4.90
CA GLU A 40 -36.42 -10.70 5.84
C GLU A 40 -36.68 -9.22 5.48
N ASN A 41 -37.83 -8.91 4.87
CA ASN A 41 -38.11 -7.55 4.37
C ASN A 41 -38.89 -6.65 5.35
N LYS A 42 -39.39 -7.20 6.47
CA LYS A 42 -40.22 -6.49 7.46
C LYS A 42 -39.57 -6.54 8.83
N ASN A 43 -39.02 -5.42 9.27
CA ASN A 43 -38.50 -5.26 10.62
C ASN A 43 -39.65 -5.16 11.65
N VAL A 44 -39.70 -6.10 12.59
CA VAL A 44 -40.68 -6.15 13.70
C VAL A 44 -40.05 -5.85 15.06
N ALA A 45 -38.84 -5.28 15.09
CA ALA A 45 -38.12 -4.98 16.33
C ALA A 45 -38.87 -4.01 17.26
N ALA A 46 -39.52 -2.98 16.69
CA ALA A 46 -40.30 -2.01 17.46
C ALA A 46 -41.54 -2.64 18.13
N GLU A 47 -42.09 -3.69 17.51
CA GLU A 47 -43.26 -4.41 18.00
C GLU A 47 -42.90 -5.44 19.08
N ASN A 48 -41.62 -5.84 19.20
CA ASN A 48 -41.16 -6.91 20.10
C ASN A 48 -39.91 -6.50 20.92
N PRO A 49 -39.99 -5.45 21.75
CA PRO A 49 -38.83 -4.91 22.46
C PRO A 49 -38.19 -5.91 23.45
N GLU A 50 -39.00 -6.76 24.06
CA GLU A 50 -38.55 -7.82 24.99
C GLU A 50 -37.66 -8.87 24.30
N VAL A 51 -38.00 -9.27 23.07
CA VAL A 51 -37.22 -10.23 22.29
C VAL A 51 -35.90 -9.61 21.87
N VAL A 52 -35.92 -8.34 21.45
CA VAL A 52 -34.72 -7.57 21.10
C VAL A 52 -33.78 -7.49 22.30
N GLN A 53 -34.28 -7.12 23.48
CA GLN A 53 -33.46 -7.05 24.70
C GLN A 53 -32.84 -8.42 25.05
N ARG A 54 -33.62 -9.50 25.00
CA ARG A 54 -33.11 -10.86 25.27
C ARG A 54 -31.99 -11.26 24.32
N LEU A 55 -32.17 -11.04 23.01
CA LEU A 55 -31.17 -11.39 22.00
C LEU A 55 -29.93 -10.51 22.10
N GLN A 56 -30.11 -9.23 22.43
CA GLN A 56 -28.99 -8.32 22.65
C GLN A 56 -28.16 -8.75 23.86
N ALA A 57 -28.79 -9.10 24.99
CA ALA A 57 -28.08 -9.60 26.17
C ALA A 57 -27.28 -10.88 25.88
N LEU A 58 -27.87 -11.84 25.15
CA LEU A 58 -27.16 -13.05 24.71
C LEU A 58 -25.97 -12.71 23.80
N GLY A 59 -26.17 -11.77 22.88
CA GLY A 59 -25.15 -11.31 21.96
C GLY A 59 -23.96 -10.62 22.65
N GLU A 60 -24.24 -9.80 23.67
CA GLU A 60 -23.24 -9.14 24.49
C GLU A 60 -22.46 -10.15 25.35
N ALA A 61 -23.15 -11.11 25.96
CA ALA A 61 -22.52 -12.20 26.71
C ALA A 61 -21.56 -13.03 25.84
N MET A 62 -22.01 -13.43 24.64
CA MET A 62 -21.16 -14.15 23.67
C MET A 62 -19.95 -13.31 23.24
N ASN A 63 -20.13 -12.02 22.99
CA ASN A 63 -19.02 -11.15 22.63
C ASN A 63 -18.00 -11.03 23.77
N ALA A 64 -18.48 -10.92 25.03
CA ALA A 64 -17.61 -10.91 26.19
C ALA A 64 -16.81 -12.22 26.33
N GLU A 65 -17.46 -13.38 26.13
CA GLU A 65 -16.81 -14.69 26.14
C GLU A 65 -15.73 -14.80 25.05
N ILE A 66 -16.04 -14.39 23.81
CA ILE A 66 -15.08 -14.38 22.71
C ILE A 66 -13.88 -13.47 23.03
N GLN A 67 -14.10 -12.28 23.61
CA GLN A 67 -13.01 -11.40 23.98
C GLN A 67 -12.15 -11.98 25.11
N ALA A 68 -12.77 -12.59 26.13
CA ALA A 68 -12.05 -13.22 27.23
C ALA A 68 -11.19 -14.41 26.78
N ASN A 69 -11.69 -15.19 25.81
CA ASN A 69 -10.99 -16.35 25.25
C ASN A 69 -10.10 -16.01 24.04
N LYS A 70 -9.97 -14.73 23.69
CA LYS A 70 -9.14 -14.28 22.58
C LYS A 70 -7.66 -14.52 22.90
N ARG A 71 -7.06 -15.46 22.18
CA ARG A 71 -5.62 -15.72 22.28
C ARG A 71 -4.81 -14.49 21.83
N PRO A 72 -3.70 -14.16 22.52
CA PRO A 72 -2.79 -13.12 22.02
C PRO A 72 -2.24 -13.53 20.65
N ALA A 73 -2.00 -12.55 19.78
CA ALA A 73 -1.35 -12.81 18.51
C ALA A 73 0.04 -13.42 18.75
N GLY A 74 0.33 -14.54 18.09
CA GLY A 74 1.65 -15.17 18.16
C GLY A 74 2.74 -14.19 17.72
N ARG A 75 3.83 -14.09 18.50
CA ARG A 75 5.00 -13.26 18.18
C ARG A 75 6.21 -14.14 17.98
N ILE A 76 7.00 -13.85 16.94
CA ILE A 76 8.32 -14.45 16.75
C ILE A 76 9.34 -13.59 17.53
N PRO A 77 10.13 -14.14 18.46
CA PRO A 77 11.14 -13.38 19.19
C PRO A 77 12.09 -12.64 18.23
N GLY A 78 12.33 -11.35 18.49
CA GLY A 78 13.18 -10.49 17.65
C GLY A 78 12.49 -9.78 16.48
N ALA A 79 11.27 -10.19 16.11
CA ALA A 79 10.47 -9.52 15.08
C ALA A 79 9.44 -8.60 15.74
N ALA A 80 9.86 -7.38 16.10
CA ALA A 80 8.89 -6.33 16.39
C ALA A 80 7.96 -6.19 15.16
N PRO A 81 6.62 -6.16 15.35
CA PRO A 81 5.70 -6.03 14.25
C PRO A 81 6.04 -4.78 13.45
N GLU A 82 5.98 -4.90 12.13
CA GLU A 82 6.30 -3.78 11.27
C GLU A 82 5.26 -2.69 11.45
N LYS A 83 5.74 -1.49 11.78
CA LYS A 83 4.86 -0.35 11.90
C LYS A 83 4.59 0.14 10.49
N ILE A 84 3.30 0.21 10.15
CA ILE A 84 2.86 1.00 9.02
C ILE A 84 2.95 2.44 9.51
N VAL A 85 3.92 3.18 9.00
CA VAL A 85 4.13 4.56 9.42
C VAL A 85 3.14 5.45 8.66
N PRO A 86 2.38 6.31 9.36
CA PRO A 86 1.51 7.26 8.69
C PRO A 86 2.34 8.19 7.80
N LYS A 87 1.74 8.59 6.68
CA LYS A 87 2.32 9.44 5.64
C LYS A 87 3.02 10.68 6.25
N PRO A 88 4.26 11.02 5.83
CA PRO A 88 4.85 12.32 6.15
C PRO A 88 3.92 13.43 5.60
N LEU A 89 3.42 14.30 6.48
CA LEU A 89 2.48 15.37 6.11
C LEU A 89 3.07 16.29 5.03
N GLN A 90 4.38 16.53 5.09
CA GLN A 90 5.18 17.18 4.05
C GLN A 90 6.58 16.55 4.03
N PRO A 91 7.01 15.93 2.93
CA PRO A 91 8.37 15.42 2.83
C PRO A 91 9.36 16.57 2.82
N LYS A 92 10.41 16.48 3.65
CA LYS A 92 11.52 17.44 3.64
C LYS A 92 12.22 17.41 2.28
N ALA A 93 12.40 18.59 1.67
CA ALA A 93 13.20 18.70 0.46
C ALA A 93 14.65 18.28 0.73
N LEU A 94 15.22 17.49 -0.19
CA LEU A 94 16.53 16.89 -0.06
C LEU A 94 17.59 17.75 -0.74
N THR A 95 18.72 17.90 -0.08
CA THR A 95 19.93 18.52 -0.63
C THR A 95 20.98 17.45 -0.92
N ALA A 96 21.94 17.76 -1.78
CA ALA A 96 23.10 16.92 -1.98
C ALA A 96 23.92 16.78 -0.69
N ASN A 97 24.59 15.65 -0.52
CA ASN A 97 25.62 15.48 0.52
C ASN A 97 26.96 16.10 0.10
N ASP A 98 27.99 15.97 0.94
CA ASP A 98 29.33 16.50 0.70
C ASP A 98 30.01 15.94 -0.58
N ARG A 99 29.49 14.85 -1.14
CA ARG A 99 29.95 14.23 -2.40
C ARG A 99 29.12 14.66 -3.61
N GLY A 100 28.15 15.56 -3.43
CA GLY A 100 27.20 15.97 -4.46
C GLY A 100 26.09 14.94 -4.73
N GLU A 101 25.98 13.88 -3.93
CA GLU A 101 24.98 12.83 -4.14
C GLU A 101 23.65 13.18 -3.47
N PHE A 102 22.54 12.86 -4.13
CA PHE A 102 21.21 12.92 -3.52
C PHE A 102 20.78 11.54 -3.06
N VAL A 103 20.53 11.37 -1.77
CA VAL A 103 20.09 10.10 -1.17
C VAL A 103 18.59 10.19 -0.84
N CYS A 104 17.78 9.63 -1.72
CA CYS A 104 16.32 9.64 -1.65
C CYS A 104 15.84 8.39 -0.91
N LEU A 105 15.81 8.44 0.42
CA LEU A 105 15.32 7.34 1.26
C LEU A 105 13.81 7.15 1.09
N ALA A 106 13.35 5.91 0.99
CA ALA A 106 11.94 5.59 0.80
C ALA A 106 11.02 6.15 1.91
N LEU A 107 11.51 6.22 3.16
CA LEU A 107 10.76 6.81 4.28
C LEU A 107 10.59 8.34 4.17
N ASN A 108 11.43 9.02 3.38
CA ASN A 108 11.33 10.46 3.11
C ASN A 108 10.56 10.75 1.81
N ALA A 109 10.03 9.72 1.15
CA ALA A 109 9.30 9.92 -0.10
C ALA A 109 7.87 10.38 0.15
N ARG A 110 7.25 10.96 -0.86
CA ARG A 110 5.79 11.06 -1.01
C ARG A 110 5.29 9.93 -1.89
N ILE A 111 4.28 9.21 -1.42
CA ILE A 111 3.54 8.25 -2.25
C ILE A 111 2.31 8.98 -2.80
N ALA A 112 2.31 9.29 -4.10
CA ALA A 112 1.13 9.75 -4.83
C ALA A 112 0.33 8.53 -5.30
N ASN A 113 -1.00 8.57 -5.14
CA ASN A 113 -1.91 7.48 -5.49
C ASN A 113 -1.49 6.14 -4.87
N ALA A 114 -1.48 6.08 -3.53
CA ALA A 114 -1.04 4.95 -2.73
C ALA A 114 -1.99 3.72 -2.80
N LYS A 115 -2.32 3.25 -4.01
CA LYS A 115 -3.07 2.01 -4.29
C LYS A 115 -2.21 0.80 -3.92
N GLY A 116 -2.02 0.57 -2.62
CA GLY A 116 -1.32 -0.58 -2.05
C GLY A 116 0.07 -0.28 -1.48
N ALA A 117 0.82 0.63 -2.10
CA ALA A 117 2.14 0.99 -1.61
C ALA A 117 2.06 1.72 -0.26
N ARG A 118 2.90 1.32 0.68
CA ARG A 118 2.91 1.85 2.05
C ARG A 118 4.32 1.93 2.61
N TYR A 119 4.52 2.88 3.52
CA TYR A 119 5.73 2.96 4.33
C TYR A 119 5.77 1.78 5.31
N VAL A 120 6.93 1.14 5.38
CA VAL A 120 7.20 0.04 6.30
C VAL A 120 8.45 0.39 7.09
N GLU A 121 8.29 0.56 8.41
CA GLU A 121 9.38 0.80 9.32
C GLU A 121 9.41 -0.25 10.44
N SER A 122 10.54 -0.92 10.55
CA SER A 122 10.87 -1.88 11.58
C SER A 122 12.38 -1.90 11.78
N LYS A 123 12.88 -2.73 12.72
CA LYS A 123 14.32 -2.96 12.87
C LYS A 123 14.97 -3.53 11.60
N LEU A 124 14.20 -4.25 10.78
CA LEU A 124 14.70 -4.99 9.61
C LEU A 124 14.35 -4.35 8.27
N ARG A 125 13.33 -3.48 8.23
CA ARG A 125 12.84 -2.84 7.00
C ARG A 125 12.62 -1.36 7.21
N LYS A 126 13.12 -0.56 6.27
CA LYS A 126 12.90 0.89 6.16
C LYS A 126 12.63 1.20 4.69
N ASN A 127 11.43 0.88 4.22
CA ASN A 127 11.13 0.80 2.80
C ASN A 127 9.72 1.29 2.47
N ILE A 128 9.45 1.40 1.17
CA ILE A 128 8.09 1.36 0.63
C ILE A 128 7.83 -0.07 0.14
N GLY A 129 6.83 -0.71 0.74
CA GLY A 129 6.44 -2.09 0.48
C GLY A 129 4.99 -2.21 0.03
N SER A 130 4.55 -3.45 -0.24
CA SER A 130 3.22 -3.76 -0.79
C SER A 130 2.89 -2.98 -2.08
N TRP A 131 3.91 -2.61 -2.83
CA TRP A 131 3.72 -1.85 -4.05
C TRP A 131 3.27 -2.77 -5.20
N HIS A 132 1.96 -2.80 -5.45
CA HIS A 132 1.35 -3.64 -6.48
C HIS A 132 0.57 -2.85 -7.56
N SER A 133 0.51 -1.52 -7.47
CA SER A 133 -0.13 -0.68 -8.48
C SER A 133 0.88 0.03 -9.37
N LEU A 134 0.59 0.04 -10.68
CA LEU A 134 1.32 0.84 -11.68
C LEU A 134 0.93 2.32 -11.65
N GLU A 135 -0.19 2.67 -11.02
CA GLU A 135 -0.63 4.06 -10.87
C GLU A 135 0.06 4.79 -9.70
N THR A 136 0.69 4.03 -8.80
CA THR A 136 1.41 4.61 -7.66
C THR A 136 2.72 5.21 -8.13
N VAL A 137 2.95 6.48 -7.75
CA VAL A 137 4.19 7.20 -7.99
C VAL A 137 4.84 7.54 -6.67
N VAL A 138 6.10 7.15 -6.49
CA VAL A 138 6.91 7.52 -5.34
C VAL A 138 7.84 8.67 -5.76
N ASN A 139 7.84 9.79 -5.04
CA ASN A 139 8.61 10.97 -5.42
C ASN A 139 9.27 11.68 -4.23
N TRP A 140 10.31 12.45 -4.53
CA TRP A 140 11.04 13.31 -3.60
C TRP A 140 11.28 14.67 -4.24
N GLN A 141 11.23 15.72 -3.42
CA GLN A 141 11.68 17.05 -3.82
C GLN A 141 13.17 17.18 -3.56
N LEU A 142 13.91 17.64 -4.56
CA LEU A 142 15.32 17.95 -4.49
C LEU A 142 15.50 19.46 -4.63
N THR A 143 16.34 20.06 -3.80
CA THR A 143 16.62 21.49 -3.84
C THR A 143 18.01 21.74 -4.40
N ALA A 144 18.12 22.78 -5.23
CA ALA A 144 19.39 23.25 -5.81
C ALA A 144 20.20 22.13 -6.49
N VAL A 145 19.56 21.31 -7.33
CA VAL A 145 20.24 20.27 -8.12
C VAL A 145 21.10 20.94 -9.18
N PRO A 146 22.43 20.73 -9.20
CA PRO A 146 23.29 21.29 -10.26
C PRO A 146 22.97 20.70 -11.64
N ALA A 147 23.18 21.49 -12.69
CA ALA A 147 23.21 20.98 -14.05
C ALA A 147 24.36 19.97 -14.21
N GLY A 148 24.13 18.90 -14.98
CA GLY A 148 25.12 17.86 -15.19
C GLY A 148 24.51 16.47 -15.36
N ARG A 149 25.37 15.46 -15.33
CA ARG A 149 24.98 14.06 -15.51
C ARG A 149 24.93 13.35 -14.17
N TYR A 150 23.89 12.57 -13.94
CA TYR A 150 23.72 11.80 -12.72
C TYR A 150 23.48 10.34 -13.03
N ARG A 151 24.31 9.46 -12.47
CA ARG A 151 24.05 8.02 -12.47
C ARG A 151 23.03 7.69 -11.39
N VAL A 152 22.02 6.92 -11.79
CA VAL A 152 20.87 6.56 -10.96
C VAL A 152 21.04 5.16 -10.42
N PHE A 153 20.99 5.04 -9.10
CA PHE A 153 20.98 3.75 -8.41
C PHE A 153 19.67 3.56 -7.67
N VAL A 154 19.08 2.37 -7.81
CA VAL A 154 17.88 1.99 -7.06
C VAL A 154 18.23 0.81 -6.16
N ARG A 155 18.07 1.01 -4.85
CA ARG A 155 18.22 -0.03 -3.85
C ARG A 155 16.87 -0.65 -3.54
N HIS A 156 16.73 -1.94 -3.81
CA HIS A 156 15.47 -2.65 -3.69
C HIS A 156 15.64 -4.10 -3.22
N ALA A 157 14.54 -4.73 -2.82
CA ALA A 157 14.45 -6.16 -2.57
C ALA A 157 13.23 -6.77 -3.28
N LEU A 158 13.37 -7.99 -3.78
CA LEU A 158 12.31 -8.76 -4.42
C LEU A 158 12.57 -10.24 -4.17
N ALA A 159 11.85 -10.87 -3.24
CA ALA A 159 12.15 -12.25 -2.84
C ALA A 159 11.90 -13.26 -3.98
N LYS A 160 12.74 -14.30 -4.03
CA LYS A 160 12.44 -15.51 -4.83
C LYS A 160 11.06 -16.09 -4.42
N PRO A 161 10.33 -16.72 -5.36
CA PRO A 161 10.68 -16.96 -6.76
C PRO A 161 10.18 -15.85 -7.71
N LEU A 162 9.89 -14.64 -7.22
CA LEU A 162 9.27 -13.60 -8.05
C LEU A 162 10.22 -13.06 -9.12
N SER A 163 9.68 -12.89 -10.32
CA SER A 163 10.37 -12.23 -11.43
C SER A 163 10.28 -10.71 -11.32
N GLY A 164 11.32 -10.05 -11.84
CA GLY A 164 11.47 -8.60 -11.81
C GLY A 164 10.47 -7.82 -12.65
N SER A 165 9.71 -6.93 -12.00
CA SER A 165 8.88 -5.91 -12.66
C SER A 165 9.71 -4.78 -13.25
N GLU A 166 9.20 -4.12 -14.29
CA GLU A 166 9.82 -2.94 -14.87
C GLU A 166 9.32 -1.67 -14.18
N PHE A 167 10.20 -0.68 -14.07
CA PHE A 167 9.91 0.63 -13.51
C PHE A 167 10.57 1.73 -14.35
N GLN A 168 10.11 2.96 -14.17
CA GLN A 168 10.72 4.16 -14.74
C GLN A 168 11.08 5.12 -13.62
N VAL A 169 12.29 5.69 -13.71
CA VAL A 169 12.72 6.84 -12.93
C VAL A 169 12.59 8.09 -13.81
N THR A 170 12.08 9.17 -13.24
CA THR A 170 11.93 10.45 -13.92
C THR A 170 12.53 11.55 -13.06
N LEU A 171 13.39 12.40 -13.63
CA LEU A 171 13.97 13.59 -13.01
C LEU A 171 13.73 14.78 -13.96
N GLY A 172 12.80 15.67 -13.61
CA GLY A 172 12.31 16.69 -14.55
C GLY A 172 11.71 16.03 -15.79
N GLU A 173 12.25 16.32 -16.98
CA GLU A 173 11.84 15.70 -18.25
C GLU A 173 12.58 14.40 -18.56
N ALA A 174 13.74 14.19 -17.94
CA ALA A 174 14.60 13.05 -18.22
C ALA A 174 14.00 11.76 -17.64
N LYS A 175 14.01 10.69 -18.42
CA LYS A 175 13.38 9.39 -18.08
C LYS A 175 14.35 8.25 -18.30
N LEU A 176 14.33 7.29 -17.40
CA LEU A 176 15.16 6.10 -17.45
C LEU A 176 14.36 4.87 -17.02
N ARG A 177 14.45 3.79 -17.80
CA ARG A 177 13.76 2.53 -17.48
C ARG A 177 14.72 1.56 -16.80
N GLY A 178 14.20 0.88 -15.78
CA GLY A 178 14.91 -0.15 -15.04
C GLY A 178 14.06 -1.40 -14.87
N LYS A 179 14.73 -2.49 -14.51
CA LYS A 179 14.08 -3.75 -14.14
C LYS A 179 14.50 -4.15 -12.74
N THR A 180 13.51 -4.50 -11.94
CA THR A 180 13.72 -4.99 -10.57
C THR A 180 14.48 -6.32 -10.65
N ARG A 181 15.60 -6.44 -9.95
CA ARG A 181 16.33 -7.71 -9.83
C ARG A 181 15.75 -8.56 -8.71
N THR A 182 15.55 -9.85 -8.96
CA THR A 182 15.19 -10.81 -7.92
C THR A 182 16.34 -10.97 -6.93
N THR A 183 16.03 -10.87 -5.64
CA THR A 183 16.94 -11.07 -4.51
C THR A 183 16.53 -12.32 -3.72
N ALA A 184 17.35 -12.72 -2.74
CA ALA A 184 17.09 -13.93 -1.96
C ALA A 184 15.79 -13.82 -1.14
N THR A 185 15.63 -12.74 -0.38
CA THR A 185 14.50 -12.52 0.53
C THR A 185 14.06 -11.06 0.49
N TRP A 186 12.89 -10.76 1.07
CA TRP A 186 12.37 -9.38 1.20
C TRP A 186 13.21 -8.46 2.08
N LEU A 187 14.20 -9.02 2.80
CA LEU A 187 15.14 -8.31 3.67
C LEU A 187 16.51 -8.15 3.01
N LYS A 188 16.79 -8.90 1.93
CA LYS A 188 18.06 -8.82 1.21
C LYS A 188 17.95 -7.78 0.11
N TYR A 189 18.41 -6.57 0.43
CA TYR A 189 18.48 -5.46 -0.49
C TYR A 189 19.72 -5.55 -1.39
N THR A 190 19.53 -5.26 -2.67
CA THR A 190 20.60 -5.03 -3.63
C THR A 190 20.45 -3.64 -4.22
N GLU A 191 21.54 -3.07 -4.70
CA GLU A 191 21.51 -1.87 -5.53
C GLU A 191 21.55 -2.30 -7.01
N SER A 192 20.82 -1.58 -7.86
CA SER A 192 20.88 -1.72 -9.32
C SER A 192 21.24 -0.38 -9.93
N ASP A 193 22.28 -0.39 -10.76
CA ASP A 193 22.57 0.71 -11.69
C ASP A 193 21.48 0.71 -12.76
N VAL A 194 20.73 1.81 -12.83
CA VAL A 194 19.64 1.98 -13.79
C VAL A 194 20.17 2.66 -15.06
N GLY A 195 21.26 3.42 -14.98
CA GLY A 195 21.79 4.27 -16.06
C GLY A 195 22.01 5.73 -15.65
N VAL A 196 22.17 6.60 -16.64
CA VAL A 196 22.51 8.03 -16.45
C VAL A 196 21.36 8.91 -16.93
N LEU A 197 21.09 9.99 -16.19
CA LEU A 197 20.15 11.06 -16.54
C LEU A 197 20.92 12.37 -16.72
N ASP A 198 20.53 13.14 -17.72
CA ASP A 198 21.02 14.50 -17.94
C ASP A 198 20.09 15.51 -17.26
N VAL A 199 20.69 16.47 -16.54
CA VAL A 199 20.01 17.61 -15.93
C VAL A 199 20.53 18.86 -16.65
N PRO A 200 19.77 19.42 -17.60
CA PRO A 200 20.27 20.48 -18.49
C PRO A 200 20.45 21.82 -17.77
N GLN A 201 19.66 22.08 -16.73
CA GLN A 201 19.67 23.34 -15.99
C GLN A 201 19.62 23.07 -14.49
N ALA A 202 20.37 23.86 -13.74
CA ALA A 202 20.36 23.78 -12.29
C ALA A 202 19.03 24.30 -11.72
N GLY A 203 18.56 23.72 -10.62
CA GLY A 203 17.37 24.20 -9.93
C GLY A 203 16.73 23.15 -9.05
N ASP A 204 15.56 23.50 -8.53
CA ASP A 204 14.74 22.57 -7.77
C ASP A 204 14.11 21.54 -8.70
N GLN A 205 14.21 20.27 -8.34
CA GLN A 205 13.77 19.16 -9.18
C GLN A 205 12.90 18.19 -8.39
N THR A 206 12.01 17.51 -9.10
CA THR A 206 11.28 16.37 -8.54
C THR A 206 11.83 15.10 -9.16
N ILE A 207 12.31 14.18 -8.32
CA ILE A 207 12.64 12.84 -8.75
C ILE A 207 11.52 11.87 -8.38
N SER A 208 11.13 11.03 -9.32
CA SER A 208 10.08 10.04 -9.11
C SER A 208 10.45 8.67 -9.65
N ILE A 209 9.82 7.65 -9.10
CA ILE A 209 9.87 6.27 -9.56
C ILE A 209 8.45 5.69 -9.61
N GLN A 210 8.15 5.00 -10.71
CA GLN A 210 6.84 4.41 -10.98
C GLN A 210 7.00 3.04 -11.63
N GLY A 211 6.17 2.07 -11.24
CA GLY A 211 6.08 0.79 -11.96
C GLY A 211 5.46 0.99 -13.34
N VAL A 212 6.06 0.40 -14.38
CA VAL A 212 5.51 0.47 -15.76
C VAL A 212 4.94 -0.86 -16.24
N LYS A 213 5.44 -1.98 -15.70
CA LYS A 213 4.94 -3.31 -16.02
C LYS A 213 5.19 -4.27 -14.86
N LEU A 214 4.13 -4.92 -14.37
CA LEU A 214 4.25 -5.94 -13.34
C LEU A 214 4.67 -7.28 -13.94
N ALA A 215 5.79 -7.81 -13.48
CA ALA A 215 6.09 -9.22 -13.66
C ALA A 215 5.19 -10.07 -12.75
N SER A 216 4.70 -11.17 -13.30
CA SER A 216 3.83 -12.13 -12.59
C SER A 216 2.57 -11.51 -11.93
N LYS A 217 2.16 -10.30 -12.35
CA LYS A 217 1.01 -9.52 -11.80
C LYS A 217 1.01 -9.36 -10.27
N ARG A 218 2.19 -9.38 -9.62
CA ARG A 218 2.31 -9.36 -8.14
C ARG A 218 2.67 -7.99 -7.59
N CYS A 219 3.90 -7.52 -7.84
CA CYS A 219 4.43 -6.32 -7.21
C CYS A 219 5.60 -5.72 -7.97
N VAL A 220 5.89 -4.45 -7.73
CA VAL A 220 7.06 -3.76 -8.26
C VAL A 220 8.31 -4.21 -7.50
N MET A 221 8.42 -3.84 -6.21
CA MET A 221 9.54 -4.14 -5.33
C MET A 221 9.26 -3.74 -3.87
N ASN A 222 10.14 -4.11 -2.94
CA ASN A 222 10.39 -3.31 -1.74
C ASN A 222 11.45 -2.25 -2.07
N LEU A 223 11.03 -0.99 -2.18
CA LEU A 223 11.93 0.12 -2.51
C LEU A 223 12.56 0.67 -1.21
N HIS A 224 13.88 0.63 -1.09
CA HIS A 224 14.61 1.19 0.06
C HIS A 224 15.08 2.61 -0.19
N SER A 225 15.71 2.86 -1.33
CA SER A 225 16.22 4.19 -1.66
C SER A 225 16.49 4.33 -3.15
N LEU A 226 16.48 5.57 -3.62
CA LEU A 226 17.01 5.99 -4.91
C LEU A 226 18.19 6.93 -4.65
N ARG A 227 19.29 6.77 -5.40
CA ARG A 227 20.49 7.61 -5.29
C ARG A 227 20.78 8.25 -6.64
N LEU A 228 21.11 9.54 -6.63
CA LEU A 228 21.71 10.24 -7.76
C LEU A 228 23.17 10.52 -7.42
N VAL A 229 24.07 10.06 -8.28
CA VAL A 229 25.51 10.25 -8.13
C VAL A 229 26.02 11.08 -9.31
N PRO A 230 26.64 12.25 -9.08
CA PRO A 230 27.23 13.03 -10.15
C PRO A 230 28.24 12.20 -10.94
N VAL A 231 28.15 12.24 -12.26
CA VAL A 231 29.12 11.65 -13.18
C VAL A 231 30.10 12.75 -13.55
N ARG A 232 31.38 12.52 -13.25
CA ARG A 232 32.47 13.40 -13.70
C ARG A 232 32.67 13.31 -15.20
#